data_AF-A0A8T4LNX2-F1
#
_entry.id   AF-A0A8T4LNX2-F1
#
_cell.length_a   1.000
_cell.length_b   1.000
_cell.length_c   1.000
_cell.angle_alpha   90.00
_cell.angle_beta   90.00
_cell.angle_gamma   90.00
#
_symmetry.space_group_name_H-M   'P 1'
#
loop_
_entity.id
_entity.type
_entity.pdbx_description
1 polymer ?
#
loop_
_entity_poly.entity_id
_entity_poly.type
_entity_poly.pdbx_seq_one_letter_code
_entity_poly.pdbx_strand_id
1 'polypeptide(L)'
;MLIFQITVEREAASGSSRQDSSGARLPKIEFAAKDAEEALSRLSQTFDSATKRDLDILCFFLRNNDYSERCANVLSWLAQNKPELFREEHVGALINGLGNERSAWGCVNVLKGLAQNKPELLREEHVSALINGLGNERSAGGCANVLSWLAYNKPEFSERCLKALLSNTQTQGAYDSSKERAEALVSFAIEAGRPLDNLHENQPEREKYLAKLNTITIIAILASNPEYFYTSSNHMLFDRLKKDLKGGNVSELMSGYGISFDAELGRNFLFRAINYDRMYGKRDSLLTKEETNEAAKAILKPISSETFDNRYYFLLANGLEKIVSSGILDEKQTFRISKELVKAVGYGNTQKRLALEFILFELQPQTTLLAQSKKQAIAKLQKMTKYNPKDYVGKDGFTTCIQVFDREDTGKDHWNLSNEWGEWNSSRWKKEILEDGKHAVFTNASKKKRVILYMGENENEDQSFAGKAMEEYGNGIITFRGHSFSLGKSFPSGIFANRQGNWLFIPGSCGSAGSTADYMMQNPKTSLSFVSNTSTGRGQVTNGLVSIFLGLEKKVEFETLKADSSEAIAQHGGNVDTLTFASQGEMLLRYVLMGG
;
A
#
# COMPACT_ATOMS: atom_id res chain seq x y z
N MET A 1 -20.75 -9.89 -29.51
CA MET A 1 -19.73 -10.80 -28.96
C MET A 1 -18.47 -10.67 -29.81
N LEU A 2 -17.72 -9.58 -29.60
CA LEU A 2 -16.46 -9.25 -30.31
C LEU A 2 -15.35 -9.43 -29.28
N ILE A 3 -14.66 -10.57 -29.35
CA ILE A 3 -13.55 -10.93 -28.47
C ILE A 3 -12.26 -10.65 -29.23
N PHE A 4 -11.50 -9.67 -28.75
CA PHE A 4 -10.06 -9.48 -29.01
C PHE A 4 -9.59 -9.75 -30.45
N GLN A 5 -9.93 -8.83 -31.36
CA GLN A 5 -9.20 -8.67 -32.61
C GLN A 5 -8.30 -7.46 -32.40
N ILE A 6 -7.01 -7.67 -32.17
CA ILE A 6 -6.01 -6.64 -32.46
C ILE A 6 -6.24 -6.33 -33.95
N THR A 7 -6.71 -5.12 -34.27
CA THR A 7 -7.05 -4.72 -35.64
C THR A 7 -5.81 -4.76 -36.52
N VAL A 8 -5.54 -5.92 -37.10
CA VAL A 8 -5.03 -6.03 -38.47
C VAL A 8 -6.27 -6.27 -39.30
N GLU A 9 -6.88 -5.20 -39.80
CA GLU A 9 -7.72 -5.15 -41.02
C GLU A 9 -8.57 -3.87 -41.03
N ARG A 10 -8.27 -2.98 -41.98
CA ARG A 10 -9.26 -2.08 -42.56
C ARG A 10 -9.06 -1.98 -44.06
N GLU A 11 -9.27 -3.09 -44.77
CA GLU A 11 -9.42 -3.08 -46.23
C GLU A 11 -10.53 -4.03 -46.66
N ALA A 12 -11.75 -3.52 -46.71
CA ALA A 12 -12.83 -4.08 -47.52
C ALA A 12 -13.65 -2.94 -48.14
N ALA A 13 -13.00 -2.13 -48.98
CA ALA A 13 -13.65 -1.41 -50.08
C ALA A 13 -12.57 -0.86 -51.04
N SER A 14 -12.74 -1.16 -52.32
CA SER A 14 -11.90 -0.79 -53.47
C SER A 14 -10.57 -1.52 -53.60
N GLY A 15 -10.49 -2.39 -54.61
CA GLY A 15 -9.30 -3.16 -54.91
C GLY A 15 -8.21 -2.32 -55.54
N SER A 16 -6.96 -2.60 -55.18
CA SER A 16 -5.86 -2.73 -56.13
C SER A 16 -4.70 -3.46 -55.47
N SER A 17 -3.97 -4.22 -56.28
CA SER A 17 -2.79 -5.02 -55.95
C SER A 17 -1.66 -4.28 -55.22
N ARG A 18 -1.06 -4.89 -54.20
CA ARG A 18 0.41 -5.03 -54.03
C ARG A 18 0.80 -5.91 -52.83
N GLN A 19 1.96 -6.54 -52.96
CA GLN A 19 2.58 -7.58 -52.13
C GLN A 19 3.07 -7.12 -50.75
N ASP A 20 3.16 -8.13 -49.88
CA ASP A 20 4.10 -8.38 -48.77
C ASP A 20 4.12 -7.43 -47.57
N SER A 21 3.59 -7.94 -46.45
CA SER A 21 4.24 -7.83 -45.14
C SER A 21 3.84 -9.02 -44.24
N SER A 22 4.82 -9.54 -43.52
CA SER A 22 4.84 -10.79 -42.77
C SER A 22 4.03 -10.74 -41.47
N GLY A 23 2.92 -11.48 -41.40
CA GLY A 23 2.20 -11.79 -40.16
C GLY A 23 2.42 -13.25 -39.76
N ALA A 24 2.84 -13.50 -38.52
CA ALA A 24 2.94 -14.84 -37.96
C ALA A 24 1.54 -15.48 -37.88
N ARG A 25 1.23 -16.36 -38.84
CA ARG A 25 0.03 -17.20 -38.84
C ARG A 25 0.34 -18.49 -38.09
N LEU A 26 -0.33 -18.75 -36.95
CA LEU A 26 -0.53 -20.13 -36.53
C LEU A 26 -1.17 -20.90 -37.71
N PRO A 27 -0.76 -22.14 -38.01
CA PRO A 27 -1.28 -22.88 -39.15
C PRO A 27 -2.82 -22.96 -39.14
N LYS A 28 -3.45 -22.98 -40.32
CA LYS A 28 -4.90 -23.18 -40.55
C LYS A 28 -5.40 -24.57 -40.10
N ILE A 29 -5.06 -25.01 -38.90
CA ILE A 29 -5.55 -26.26 -38.32
C ILE A 29 -6.48 -25.84 -37.18
N GLU A 30 -7.79 -26.00 -37.38
CA GLU A 30 -8.76 -25.88 -36.30
C GLU A 30 -8.70 -27.17 -35.47
N PHE A 31 -8.48 -27.04 -34.17
CA PHE A 31 -8.55 -28.15 -33.22
C PHE A 31 -9.98 -28.31 -32.71
N ALA A 32 -10.43 -29.55 -32.55
CA ALA A 32 -11.74 -29.88 -31.99
C ALA A 32 -11.65 -30.05 -30.46
N ALA A 33 -12.79 -29.96 -29.78
CA ALA A 33 -12.86 -30.15 -28.31
C ALA A 33 -12.28 -31.49 -27.86
N LYS A 34 -12.42 -32.53 -28.69
CA LYS A 34 -11.81 -33.84 -28.46
C LYS A 34 -10.28 -33.78 -28.40
N ASP A 35 -9.64 -32.95 -29.24
CA ASP A 35 -8.18 -32.77 -29.19
C ASP A 35 -7.75 -32.16 -27.85
N ALA A 36 -8.53 -31.21 -27.31
CA ALA A 36 -8.26 -30.61 -26.01
C ALA A 36 -8.39 -31.61 -24.86
N GLU A 37 -9.46 -32.43 -24.84
CA GLU A 37 -9.62 -33.46 -23.82
C GLU A 37 -8.54 -34.54 -23.89
N GLU A 38 -8.15 -34.97 -25.09
CA GLU A 38 -7.07 -35.93 -25.27
C GLU A 38 -5.73 -35.38 -24.78
N ALA A 39 -5.41 -34.13 -25.13
CA ALA A 39 -4.19 -33.46 -24.67
C ALA A 39 -4.19 -33.28 -23.14
N LEU A 40 -5.27 -32.77 -22.56
CA LEU A 40 -5.39 -32.56 -21.12
C LEU A 40 -5.38 -33.88 -20.34
N SER A 41 -6.07 -34.91 -20.82
CA SER A 41 -6.10 -36.23 -20.20
C SER A 41 -4.70 -36.85 -20.20
N ARG A 42 -3.99 -36.81 -21.33
CA ARG A 42 -2.61 -37.31 -21.43
C ARG A 42 -1.67 -36.57 -20.48
N LEU A 43 -1.72 -35.24 -20.48
CA LEU A 43 -0.83 -34.42 -19.65
C LEU A 43 -1.17 -34.47 -18.16
N SER A 44 -2.39 -34.84 -17.79
CA SER A 44 -2.75 -35.10 -16.39
C SER A 44 -2.07 -36.36 -15.82
N GLN A 45 -1.66 -37.30 -16.67
CA GLN A 45 -0.98 -38.53 -16.25
C GLN A 45 0.54 -38.36 -16.20
N THR A 46 1.11 -37.66 -17.19
CA THR A 46 2.53 -37.31 -17.20
C THR A 46 2.81 -36.12 -18.11
N PHE A 47 3.31 -35.04 -17.53
CA PHE A 47 3.75 -33.87 -18.28
C PHE A 47 5.04 -34.11 -19.08
N ASP A 48 5.73 -35.22 -18.85
CA ASP A 48 6.99 -35.51 -19.55
C ASP A 48 6.79 -35.80 -21.04
N SER A 49 5.58 -36.26 -21.38
CA SER A 49 5.17 -36.61 -22.74
C SER A 49 4.73 -35.42 -23.60
N ALA A 50 4.80 -34.19 -23.07
CA ALA A 50 4.30 -33.00 -23.75
C ALA A 50 4.98 -32.75 -25.10
N THR A 51 4.16 -32.57 -26.14
CA THR A 51 4.60 -32.32 -27.51
C THR A 51 4.33 -30.88 -27.95
N LYS A 52 4.92 -30.47 -29.07
CA LYS A 52 4.60 -29.18 -29.71
C LYS A 52 3.10 -29.09 -30.09
N ARG A 53 2.52 -30.20 -30.55
CA ARG A 53 1.10 -30.27 -30.91
C ARG A 53 0.21 -30.05 -29.68
N ASP A 54 0.58 -30.62 -28.53
CA ASP A 54 -0.14 -30.35 -27.28
C ASP A 54 -0.15 -28.86 -26.96
N LEU A 55 1.00 -28.22 -27.09
CA LEU A 55 1.14 -26.79 -26.81
C LEU A 55 0.26 -25.94 -27.74
N ASP A 56 0.24 -26.26 -29.04
CA ASP A 56 -0.61 -25.59 -30.02
C ASP A 56 -2.10 -25.77 -29.68
N ILE A 57 -2.52 -26.98 -29.28
CA ILE A 57 -3.91 -27.28 -28.84
C ILE A 57 -4.26 -26.46 -27.60
N LEU A 58 -3.44 -26.53 -26.55
CA LEU A 58 -3.73 -25.84 -25.29
C LEU A 58 -3.80 -24.32 -25.49
N CYS A 59 -2.88 -23.74 -26.27
CA CYS A 59 -2.90 -22.31 -26.61
C CYS A 59 -4.16 -21.92 -27.40
N PHE A 60 -4.61 -22.76 -28.33
CA PHE A 60 -5.85 -22.55 -29.09
C PHE A 60 -7.07 -22.52 -28.17
N PHE A 61 -7.13 -23.42 -27.19
CA PHE A 61 -8.26 -23.56 -26.27
C PHE A 61 -8.26 -22.56 -25.08
N LEU A 62 -7.26 -21.69 -24.95
CA LEU A 62 -7.28 -20.60 -23.96
C LEU A 62 -8.48 -19.66 -24.10
N ARG A 63 -9.01 -19.51 -25.32
CA ARG A 63 -10.19 -18.67 -25.59
C ARG A 63 -11.52 -19.37 -25.32
N ASN A 64 -11.50 -20.68 -25.03
CA ASN A 64 -12.69 -21.47 -24.80
C ASN A 64 -12.98 -21.61 -23.30
N ASN A 65 -14.12 -21.11 -22.83
CA ASN A 65 -14.49 -21.08 -21.41
C ASN A 65 -14.51 -22.45 -20.71
N ASP A 66 -14.75 -23.54 -21.44
CA ASP A 66 -14.87 -24.88 -20.86
C ASP A 66 -13.50 -25.51 -20.57
N TYR A 67 -12.47 -25.07 -21.30
CA TYR A 67 -11.12 -25.62 -21.23
C TYR A 67 -10.07 -24.64 -20.72
N SER A 68 -10.36 -23.33 -20.78
CA SER A 68 -9.38 -22.24 -20.63
C SER A 68 -8.57 -22.32 -19.34
N GLU A 69 -9.20 -22.62 -18.21
CA GLU A 69 -8.53 -22.71 -16.91
C GLU A 69 -7.60 -23.94 -16.86
N ARG A 70 -8.10 -25.12 -17.24
CA ARG A 70 -7.32 -26.37 -17.32
C ARG A 70 -6.13 -26.21 -18.26
N CYS A 71 -6.35 -25.63 -19.44
CA CYS A 71 -5.29 -25.34 -20.40
C CYS A 71 -4.25 -24.39 -19.83
N ALA A 72 -4.67 -23.28 -19.21
CA ALA A 72 -3.74 -22.30 -18.66
C ALA A 72 -2.90 -22.87 -17.50
N ASN A 73 -3.48 -23.74 -16.66
CA ASN A 73 -2.76 -24.42 -15.58
C ASN A 73 -1.67 -25.37 -16.12
N VAL A 74 -2.02 -26.19 -17.11
CA VAL A 74 -1.05 -27.08 -17.77
C VAL A 74 0.05 -26.28 -18.47
N LEU A 75 -0.32 -25.23 -19.20
CA LEU A 75 0.64 -24.33 -19.84
C LEU A 75 1.57 -23.66 -18.83
N SER A 76 1.06 -23.29 -17.64
CA SER A 76 1.87 -22.65 -16.60
C SER A 76 2.94 -23.61 -16.09
N TRP A 77 2.59 -24.88 -15.87
CA TRP A 77 3.56 -25.90 -15.50
C TRP A 77 4.61 -26.11 -16.60
N LEU A 78 4.16 -26.18 -17.86
CA LEU A 78 5.06 -26.36 -19.02
C LEU A 78 6.02 -25.18 -19.19
N ALA A 79 5.58 -23.93 -18.98
CA ALA A 79 6.47 -22.78 -19.08
C ALA A 79 7.56 -22.74 -17.99
N GLN A 80 7.32 -23.40 -16.86
CA GLN A 80 8.30 -23.51 -15.78
C GLN A 80 9.27 -24.67 -15.98
N ASN A 81 8.79 -25.81 -16.48
CA ASN A 81 9.56 -27.06 -16.50
C ASN A 81 10.02 -27.50 -17.90
N LYS A 82 9.31 -27.08 -18.95
CA LYS A 82 9.58 -27.39 -20.37
C LYS A 82 9.50 -26.14 -21.27
N PRO A 83 10.19 -25.04 -20.92
CA PRO A 83 10.11 -23.78 -21.66
C PRO A 83 10.56 -23.92 -23.13
N GLU A 84 11.40 -24.89 -23.45
CA GLU A 84 11.90 -25.18 -24.80
C GLU A 84 10.81 -25.57 -25.81
N LEU A 85 9.63 -25.98 -25.33
CA LEU A 85 8.47 -26.25 -26.18
C LEU A 85 7.86 -24.96 -26.74
N PHE A 86 8.07 -23.82 -26.07
CA PHE A 86 7.46 -22.56 -26.44
C PHE A 86 8.20 -21.87 -27.60
N ARG A 87 7.40 -21.26 -28.47
CA ARG A 87 7.81 -20.45 -29.62
C ARG A 87 7.16 -19.08 -29.50
N GLU A 88 7.68 -18.14 -30.27
CA GLU A 88 7.22 -16.75 -30.27
C GLU A 88 5.71 -16.62 -30.53
N GLU A 89 5.19 -17.39 -31.48
CA GLU A 89 3.76 -17.44 -31.83
C GLU A 89 2.84 -17.79 -30.64
N HIS A 90 3.33 -18.55 -29.66
CA HIS A 90 2.56 -18.90 -28.47
C HIS A 90 2.42 -17.70 -27.51
N VAL A 91 3.39 -16.78 -27.49
CA VAL A 91 3.32 -15.56 -26.65
C VAL A 91 2.14 -14.70 -27.08
N GLY A 92 1.92 -14.55 -28.38
CA GLY A 92 0.73 -13.87 -28.92
C GLY A 92 -0.58 -14.55 -28.52
N ALA A 93 -0.64 -15.88 -28.52
CA ALA A 93 -1.82 -16.62 -28.07
C ALA A 93 -2.10 -16.40 -26.57
N LEU A 94 -1.05 -16.39 -25.73
CA LEU A 94 -1.14 -16.15 -24.29
C LEU A 94 -1.61 -14.73 -23.97
N ILE A 95 -1.08 -13.72 -24.67
CA ILE A 95 -1.52 -12.32 -24.50
C ILE A 95 -3.01 -12.20 -24.85
N ASN A 96 -3.47 -12.84 -25.92
CA ASN A 96 -4.89 -12.87 -26.25
C ASN A 96 -5.72 -13.61 -25.20
N GLY A 97 -5.17 -14.65 -24.57
CA GLY A 97 -5.79 -15.39 -23.47
C GLY A 97 -6.04 -14.56 -22.21
N LEU A 98 -5.34 -13.43 -22.03
CA LEU A 98 -5.61 -12.47 -20.95
C LEU A 98 -6.99 -11.83 -21.06
N GLY A 99 -7.58 -11.77 -22.27
CA GLY A 99 -8.95 -11.27 -22.49
C GLY A 99 -10.06 -12.24 -22.10
N ASN A 100 -9.74 -13.42 -21.57
CA ASN A 100 -10.68 -14.39 -21.03
C ASN A 100 -10.44 -14.55 -19.52
N GLU A 101 -11.43 -14.15 -18.72
CA GLU A 101 -11.39 -14.14 -17.25
C GLU A 101 -10.96 -15.49 -16.65
N ARG A 102 -11.41 -16.61 -17.23
CA ARG A 102 -11.11 -17.96 -16.71
C ARG A 102 -9.67 -18.40 -16.96
N SER A 103 -9.03 -17.90 -18.02
CA SER A 103 -7.60 -18.19 -18.30
C SER A 103 -6.66 -17.08 -17.88
N ALA A 104 -7.15 -15.87 -17.63
CA ALA A 104 -6.31 -14.69 -17.49
C ALA A 104 -5.20 -14.89 -16.46
N TRP A 105 -5.52 -15.40 -15.27
CA TRP A 105 -4.54 -15.64 -14.21
C TRP A 105 -3.49 -16.70 -14.59
N GLY A 106 -3.93 -17.81 -15.21
CA GLY A 106 -3.01 -18.82 -15.70
C GLY A 106 -2.11 -18.29 -16.84
N CYS A 107 -2.65 -17.50 -17.78
CA CYS A 107 -1.88 -16.84 -18.83
C CYS A 107 -0.84 -15.86 -18.27
N VAL A 108 -1.17 -15.09 -17.21
CA VAL A 108 -0.21 -14.25 -16.50
C VAL A 108 0.96 -15.10 -15.98
N ASN A 109 0.67 -16.24 -15.33
CA ASN A 109 1.71 -17.11 -14.78
C ASN A 109 2.57 -17.75 -15.87
N VAL A 110 1.97 -18.16 -16.99
CA VAL A 110 2.71 -18.67 -18.15
C VAL A 110 3.67 -17.60 -18.68
N LEU A 111 3.18 -16.37 -18.93
CA LEU A 111 3.99 -15.27 -19.44
C LEU A 111 5.14 -14.91 -18.50
N LYS A 112 4.90 -14.90 -17.18
CA LYS A 112 5.95 -14.73 -16.17
C LYS A 112 6.99 -15.86 -16.21
N GLY A 113 6.53 -17.11 -16.27
CA GLY A 113 7.42 -18.27 -16.38
C GLY A 113 8.28 -18.25 -17.65
N LEU A 114 7.70 -17.87 -18.79
CA LEU A 114 8.45 -17.69 -20.04
C LEU A 114 9.45 -16.54 -19.93
N ALA A 115 9.08 -15.43 -19.30
CA ALA A 115 10.02 -14.33 -19.07
C ALA A 115 11.21 -14.76 -18.19
N GLN A 116 10.99 -15.63 -17.21
CA GLN A 116 12.06 -16.16 -16.36
C GLN A 116 12.96 -17.14 -17.11
N ASN A 117 12.36 -18.15 -17.74
CA ASN A 117 13.09 -19.32 -18.23
C ASN A 117 13.44 -19.26 -19.72
N LYS A 118 12.79 -18.39 -20.49
CA LYS A 118 12.98 -18.22 -21.94
C LYS A 118 12.76 -16.78 -22.40
N PRO A 119 13.50 -15.80 -21.83
CA PRO A 119 13.27 -14.38 -22.03
C PRO A 119 13.33 -13.94 -23.49
N GLU A 120 14.09 -14.65 -24.34
CA GLU A 120 14.24 -14.33 -25.75
C GLU A 120 12.94 -14.43 -26.57
N LEU A 121 11.89 -15.06 -26.02
CA LEU A 121 10.56 -15.10 -26.64
C LEU A 121 9.76 -13.80 -26.45
N LEU A 122 10.07 -13.00 -25.43
CA LEU A 122 9.41 -11.72 -25.20
C LEU A 122 10.14 -10.62 -25.96
N ARG A 123 9.38 -9.88 -26.76
CA ARG A 123 9.89 -8.86 -27.69
C ARG A 123 9.14 -7.55 -27.45
N GLU A 124 9.67 -6.46 -28.00
CA GLU A 124 9.05 -5.14 -27.93
C GLU A 124 7.61 -5.10 -28.46
N GLU A 125 7.30 -5.91 -29.47
CA GLU A 125 5.93 -6.06 -29.98
C GLU A 125 4.98 -6.69 -28.95
N HIS A 126 5.45 -7.65 -28.15
CA HIS A 126 4.67 -8.25 -27.07
C HIS A 126 4.40 -7.26 -25.94
N VAL A 127 5.39 -6.44 -25.57
CA VAL A 127 5.20 -5.34 -24.62
C VAL A 127 4.19 -4.33 -25.17
N SER A 128 4.27 -4.00 -26.46
CA SER A 128 3.31 -3.12 -27.13
C SER A 128 1.88 -3.68 -27.06
N ALA A 129 1.72 -5.00 -27.30
CA ALA A 129 0.43 -5.67 -27.21
C ALA A 129 -0.13 -5.66 -25.78
N LEU A 130 0.71 -5.89 -24.76
CA LEU A 130 0.31 -5.79 -23.35
C LEU A 130 -0.16 -4.37 -23.00
N ILE A 131 0.58 -3.34 -23.44
CA ILE A 131 0.20 -1.93 -23.24
C ILE A 131 -1.14 -1.64 -23.90
N ASN A 132 -1.35 -2.09 -25.14
CA ASN A 132 -2.64 -1.92 -25.82
C ASN A 132 -3.77 -2.66 -25.08
N GLY A 133 -3.49 -3.83 -24.51
CA GLY A 133 -4.44 -4.60 -23.72
C GLY A 133 -4.89 -3.93 -22.41
N LEU A 134 -4.17 -2.90 -21.93
CA LEU A 134 -4.67 -2.05 -20.83
C LEU A 134 -5.92 -1.26 -21.24
N GLY A 135 -6.19 -1.07 -22.53
CA GLY A 135 -7.38 -0.36 -23.03
C GLY A 135 -8.63 -1.25 -23.11
N ASN A 136 -8.57 -2.48 -22.62
CA ASN A 136 -9.64 -3.47 -22.69
C ASN A 136 -9.96 -4.01 -21.30
N GLU A 137 -11.22 -3.85 -20.88
CA GLU A 137 -11.72 -4.23 -19.55
C GLU A 137 -11.33 -5.65 -19.12
N ARG A 138 -11.46 -6.63 -20.03
CA ARG A 138 -11.23 -8.04 -19.70
C ARG A 138 -9.75 -8.39 -19.53
N SER A 139 -8.87 -7.73 -20.28
CA SER A 139 -7.43 -8.00 -20.24
C SER A 139 -6.63 -7.03 -19.37
N ALA A 140 -7.19 -5.88 -19.00
CA ALA A 140 -6.46 -4.80 -18.32
C ALA A 140 -5.73 -5.30 -17.06
N GLY A 141 -6.41 -6.05 -16.19
CA GLY A 141 -5.83 -6.59 -14.97
C GLY A 141 -4.67 -7.57 -15.25
N GLY A 142 -4.85 -8.48 -16.21
CA GLY A 142 -3.81 -9.43 -16.62
C GLY A 142 -2.60 -8.72 -17.22
N CYS A 143 -2.83 -7.79 -18.15
CA CYS A 143 -1.78 -6.99 -18.79
C CYS A 143 -1.00 -6.15 -17.78
N ALA A 144 -1.68 -5.44 -16.88
CA ALA A 144 -1.04 -4.61 -15.85
C ALA A 144 -0.12 -5.45 -14.95
N ASN A 145 -0.58 -6.64 -14.55
CA ASN A 145 0.20 -7.57 -13.75
C ASN A 145 1.47 -8.09 -14.47
N VAL A 146 1.37 -8.42 -15.76
CA VAL A 146 2.53 -8.84 -16.55
C VAL A 146 3.50 -7.68 -16.73
N LEU A 147 3.01 -6.48 -17.06
CA LEU A 147 3.84 -5.28 -17.22
C LEU A 147 4.58 -4.91 -15.92
N SER A 148 3.91 -5.00 -14.77
CA SER A 148 4.52 -4.77 -13.46
C SER A 148 5.63 -5.76 -13.17
N TRP A 149 5.40 -7.05 -13.46
CA TRP A 149 6.40 -8.09 -13.29
C TRP A 149 7.61 -7.88 -14.22
N LEU A 150 7.35 -7.58 -15.51
CA LEU A 150 8.41 -7.29 -16.49
C LEU A 150 9.20 -6.05 -16.06
N ALA A 151 8.52 -5.03 -15.54
CA ALA A 151 9.16 -3.81 -15.09
C ALA A 151 10.21 -4.04 -14.00
N TYR A 152 9.93 -5.00 -13.10
CA TYR A 152 10.81 -5.35 -12.00
C TYR A 152 11.93 -6.32 -12.42
N ASN A 153 11.61 -7.34 -13.21
CA ASN A 153 12.54 -8.45 -13.48
C ASN A 153 13.34 -8.30 -14.78
N LYS A 154 12.94 -7.40 -15.69
CA LYS A 154 13.55 -7.22 -17.01
C LYS A 154 13.95 -5.76 -17.21
N PRO A 155 15.20 -5.40 -16.87
CA PRO A 155 15.70 -4.03 -16.97
C PRO A 155 15.47 -3.37 -18.34
N GLU A 156 15.57 -4.14 -19.42
CA GLU A 156 15.36 -3.71 -20.80
C GLU A 156 13.93 -3.21 -21.07
N PHE A 157 12.92 -3.75 -20.38
CA PHE A 157 11.52 -3.34 -20.53
C PHE A 157 11.05 -2.38 -19.43
N SER A 158 11.88 -2.16 -18.40
CA SER A 158 11.52 -1.47 -17.16
C SER A 158 10.88 -0.11 -17.38
N GLU A 159 11.59 0.78 -18.09
CA GLU A 159 11.11 2.14 -18.31
C GLU A 159 9.81 2.17 -19.13
N ARG A 160 9.71 1.35 -20.18
CA ARG A 160 8.54 1.31 -21.05
C ARG A 160 7.31 0.78 -20.33
N CYS A 161 7.48 -0.30 -19.56
CA CYS A 161 6.40 -0.88 -18.76
C CYS A 161 5.93 0.10 -17.68
N LEU A 162 6.86 0.77 -16.98
CA LEU A 162 6.50 1.75 -15.95
C LEU A 162 5.84 2.99 -16.54
N LYS A 163 6.31 3.52 -17.67
CA LYS A 163 5.63 4.61 -18.38
C LYS A 163 4.19 4.24 -18.73
N ALA A 164 3.97 3.02 -19.21
CA ALA A 164 2.61 2.54 -19.47
C ALA A 164 1.79 2.46 -18.18
N LEU A 165 2.32 1.90 -17.10
CA LEU A 165 1.57 1.79 -15.84
C LEU A 165 1.29 3.15 -15.17
N LEU A 166 2.22 4.09 -15.26
CA LEU A 166 2.12 5.42 -14.64
C LEU A 166 1.27 6.41 -15.44
N SER A 167 1.22 6.27 -16.77
CA SER A 167 0.49 7.21 -17.63
C SER A 167 -0.93 6.71 -17.93
N ASN A 168 -1.92 7.58 -17.75
CA ASN A 168 -3.30 7.33 -18.18
C ASN A 168 -3.54 7.64 -19.68
N THR A 169 -2.50 8.04 -20.42
CA THR A 169 -2.64 8.66 -21.74
C THR A 169 -2.35 7.76 -22.94
N GLN A 170 -2.08 6.46 -22.74
CA GLN A 170 -1.51 5.60 -23.79
C GLN A 170 -2.29 4.32 -24.13
N THR A 171 -3.61 4.32 -24.07
CA THR A 171 -4.39 3.16 -24.56
C THR A 171 -5.30 3.53 -25.72
N GLN A 172 -5.18 2.80 -26.83
CA GLN A 172 -6.08 2.89 -28.00
C GLN A 172 -7.51 2.37 -27.72
N GLY A 173 -7.86 2.09 -26.45
CA GLY A 173 -9.16 1.57 -26.04
C GLY A 173 -9.96 2.55 -25.19
N ALA A 174 -11.28 2.35 -25.14
CA ALA A 174 -12.21 3.22 -24.41
C ALA A 174 -12.32 2.89 -22.90
N TYR A 175 -11.71 1.79 -22.44
CA TYR A 175 -11.73 1.39 -21.04
C TYR A 175 -10.67 2.15 -20.23
N ASP A 176 -11.10 2.73 -19.11
CA ASP A 176 -10.21 3.34 -18.13
C ASP A 176 -9.64 2.26 -17.20
N SER A 177 -8.37 1.91 -17.40
CA SER A 177 -7.63 0.93 -16.59
C SER A 177 -6.86 1.54 -15.42
N SER A 178 -7.23 2.75 -14.96
CA SER A 178 -6.57 3.42 -13.85
C SER A 178 -6.48 2.53 -12.60
N LYS A 179 -7.53 1.76 -12.30
CA LYS A 179 -7.59 0.86 -11.14
C LYS A 179 -6.58 -0.29 -11.25
N GLU A 180 -6.60 -1.01 -12.38
CA GLU A 180 -5.71 -2.17 -12.61
C GLU A 180 -4.25 -1.75 -12.63
N ARG A 181 -3.96 -0.57 -13.21
CA ARG A 181 -2.62 0.03 -13.18
C ARG A 181 -2.18 0.37 -11.77
N ALA A 182 -3.06 1.00 -10.97
CA ALA A 182 -2.76 1.34 -9.58
C ALA A 182 -2.45 0.09 -8.74
N GLU A 183 -3.24 -0.98 -8.87
CA GLU A 183 -3.00 -2.27 -8.18
C GLU A 183 -1.66 -2.90 -8.61
N ALA A 184 -1.34 -2.86 -9.90
CA ALA A 184 -0.08 -3.38 -10.44
C ALA A 184 1.13 -2.54 -9.98
N LEU A 185 0.98 -1.22 -9.87
CA LEU A 185 1.99 -0.30 -9.35
C LEU A 185 2.25 -0.48 -7.86
N VAL A 186 1.21 -0.78 -7.07
CA VAL A 186 1.37 -1.16 -5.66
C VAL A 186 2.25 -2.40 -5.54
N SER A 187 1.93 -3.45 -6.31
CA SER A 187 2.72 -4.68 -6.33
C SER A 187 4.16 -4.43 -6.78
N PHE A 188 4.35 -3.64 -7.84
CA PHE A 188 5.68 -3.25 -8.32
C PHE A 188 6.48 -2.52 -7.24
N ALA A 189 5.88 -1.49 -6.62
CA ALA A 189 6.56 -0.66 -5.64
C ALA A 189 7.00 -1.48 -4.43
N ILE A 190 6.15 -2.38 -3.94
CA ILE A 190 6.47 -3.30 -2.85
C ILE A 190 7.70 -4.13 -3.22
N GLU A 191 7.70 -4.81 -4.38
CA GLU A 191 8.84 -5.65 -4.78
C GLU A 191 10.12 -4.84 -5.07
N ALA A 192 9.98 -3.67 -5.67
CA ALA A 192 11.09 -2.77 -5.97
C ALA A 192 11.69 -2.11 -4.72
N GLY A 193 10.88 -1.83 -3.71
CA GLY A 193 11.33 -1.20 -2.45
C GLY A 193 11.72 -2.19 -1.37
N ARG A 194 11.18 -3.41 -1.34
CA ARG A 194 11.44 -4.45 -0.32
C ARG A 194 12.93 -4.69 -0.07
N PRO A 195 13.84 -4.75 -1.08
CA PRO A 195 15.25 -4.93 -0.80
C PRO A 195 15.90 -3.75 -0.05
N LEU A 196 15.43 -2.52 -0.25
CA LEU A 196 15.92 -1.37 0.54
C LEU A 196 15.58 -1.54 2.03
N ASP A 197 14.44 -2.14 2.32
CA ASP A 197 13.97 -2.38 3.67
C ASP A 197 14.66 -3.59 4.31
N ASN A 198 14.79 -4.70 3.56
CA ASN A 198 15.49 -5.90 4.01
C ASN A 198 16.98 -5.64 4.30
N LEU A 199 17.61 -4.72 3.56
CA LEU A 199 19.02 -4.35 3.73
C LEU A 199 19.21 -3.19 4.72
N HIS A 200 18.21 -2.82 5.52
CA HIS A 200 18.27 -1.66 6.42
C HIS A 200 19.52 -1.64 7.33
N GLU A 201 19.94 -2.81 7.83
CA GLU A 201 21.12 -2.97 8.70
C GLU A 201 22.43 -3.14 7.93
N ASN A 202 22.37 -3.41 6.61
CA ASN A 202 23.54 -3.59 5.74
C ASN A 202 23.65 -2.41 4.75
N GLN A 203 24.09 -1.26 5.26
CA GLN A 203 24.16 -0.01 4.51
C GLN A 203 24.93 -0.13 3.17
N PRO A 204 26.10 -0.81 3.08
CA PRO A 204 26.83 -0.95 1.82
C PRO A 204 26.03 -1.68 0.71
N GLU A 205 25.43 -2.83 1.02
CA GLU A 205 24.63 -3.55 0.01
C GLU A 205 23.32 -2.82 -0.31
N ARG A 206 22.76 -2.09 0.66
CA ARG A 206 21.58 -1.22 0.46
C ARG A 206 21.86 -0.10 -0.54
N GLU A 207 23.01 0.56 -0.42
CA GLU A 207 23.45 1.60 -1.35
C GLU A 207 23.73 1.03 -2.75
N LYS A 208 24.33 -0.16 -2.82
CA LYS A 208 24.55 -0.88 -4.08
C LYS A 208 23.25 -1.29 -4.76
N TYR A 209 22.23 -1.69 -4.00
CA TYR A 209 20.89 -1.94 -4.54
C TYR A 209 20.26 -0.64 -5.05
N LEU A 210 20.27 0.41 -4.24
CA LEU A 210 19.75 1.73 -4.64
C LEU A 210 20.39 2.22 -5.93
N ALA A 211 21.71 2.03 -6.10
CA ALA A 211 22.46 2.39 -7.30
C ALA A 211 21.92 1.73 -8.59
N LYS A 212 21.33 0.53 -8.50
CA LYS A 212 20.76 -0.21 -9.64
C LYS A 212 19.40 0.33 -10.08
N LEU A 213 18.68 1.05 -9.21
CA LEU A 213 17.37 1.58 -9.54
C LEU A 213 17.51 2.76 -10.52
N ASN A 214 16.68 2.74 -11.57
CA ASN A 214 16.52 3.87 -12.48
C ASN A 214 15.55 4.91 -11.90
N THR A 215 15.57 6.13 -12.43
CA THR A 215 14.81 7.26 -11.89
C THR A 215 13.30 7.03 -11.91
N ILE A 216 12.76 6.43 -12.97
CA ILE A 216 11.32 6.12 -13.05
C ILE A 216 10.89 5.06 -12.03
N THR A 217 11.74 4.09 -11.70
CA THR A 217 11.49 3.13 -10.61
C THR A 217 11.43 3.86 -9.26
N ILE A 218 12.35 4.79 -9.02
CA ILE A 218 12.36 5.61 -7.80
C ILE A 218 11.07 6.44 -7.70
N ILE A 219 10.65 7.08 -8.80
CA ILE A 219 9.38 7.82 -8.86
C ILE A 219 8.19 6.89 -8.59
N ALA A 220 8.13 5.71 -9.23
CA ALA A 220 7.05 4.75 -9.02
C ALA A 220 6.97 4.31 -7.55
N ILE A 221 8.11 4.06 -6.88
CA ILE A 221 8.15 3.75 -5.45
C ILE A 221 7.67 4.95 -4.62
N LEU A 222 8.14 6.17 -4.90
CA LEU A 222 7.78 7.37 -4.12
C LEU A 222 6.33 7.82 -4.34
N ALA A 223 5.77 7.59 -5.53
CA ALA A 223 4.39 7.91 -5.91
C ALA A 223 3.39 6.80 -5.54
N SER A 224 3.88 5.61 -5.18
CA SER A 224 3.05 4.57 -4.58
C SER A 224 2.55 5.01 -3.20
N ASN A 225 1.66 4.19 -2.61
CA ASN A 225 1.19 4.44 -1.26
C ASN A 225 2.39 4.63 -0.28
N PRO A 226 2.51 5.79 0.41
CA PRO A 226 3.58 6.14 1.34
C PRO A 226 3.82 5.18 2.52
N GLU A 227 2.94 4.22 2.75
CA GLU A 227 2.89 3.38 3.96
C GLU A 227 3.72 2.09 3.85
N TYR A 228 4.33 1.80 2.71
CA TYR A 228 4.99 0.50 2.51
C TYR A 228 6.47 0.44 2.92
N PHE A 229 7.12 1.57 3.24
CA PHE A 229 8.60 1.58 3.38
C PHE A 229 9.12 2.27 4.63
N TYR A 230 10.27 1.81 5.16
CA TYR A 230 10.98 2.48 6.26
C TYR A 230 11.24 3.96 5.94
N THR A 231 11.20 4.81 6.96
CA THR A 231 11.61 6.23 6.87
C THR A 231 12.99 6.39 6.26
N SER A 232 13.96 5.58 6.69
CA SER A 232 15.32 5.62 6.12
C SER A 232 15.35 5.28 4.63
N SER A 233 14.46 4.41 4.14
CA SER A 233 14.38 4.06 2.72
C SER A 233 13.82 5.23 1.91
N ASN A 234 12.78 5.88 2.44
CA ASN A 234 12.24 7.10 1.82
C ASN A 234 13.29 8.21 1.75
N HIS A 235 14.08 8.43 2.80
CA HIS A 235 15.17 9.42 2.74
C HIS A 235 16.18 9.09 1.63
N MET A 236 16.65 7.84 1.55
CA MET A 236 17.58 7.41 0.51
C MET A 236 17.01 7.57 -0.90
N LEU A 237 15.74 7.22 -1.12
CA LEU A 237 15.05 7.40 -2.40
C LEU A 237 14.96 8.87 -2.80
N PHE A 238 14.59 9.76 -1.87
CA PHE A 238 14.56 11.20 -2.15
C PHE A 238 15.94 11.79 -2.40
N ASP A 239 16.96 11.37 -1.65
CA ASP A 239 18.33 11.84 -1.85
C ASP A 239 18.89 11.37 -3.19
N ARG A 240 18.56 10.14 -3.61
CA ARG A 240 18.90 9.64 -4.93
C ARG A 240 18.15 10.41 -6.03
N LEU A 241 16.85 10.66 -5.85
CA LEU A 241 16.07 11.46 -6.80
C LEU A 241 16.65 12.86 -6.96
N LYS A 242 17.04 13.51 -5.85
CA LYS A 242 17.71 14.82 -5.86
C LYS A 242 19.00 14.80 -6.70
N LYS A 243 19.80 13.73 -6.59
CA LYS A 243 21.02 13.53 -7.39
C LYS A 243 20.69 13.33 -8.87
N ASP A 244 19.68 12.52 -9.18
CA ASP A 244 19.26 12.24 -10.56
C ASP A 244 18.74 13.50 -11.26
N LEU A 245 18.03 14.37 -10.53
CA LEU A 245 17.49 15.64 -11.05
C LEU A 245 18.58 16.66 -11.43
N LYS A 246 19.75 16.63 -10.78
CA LYS A 246 20.85 17.59 -11.01
C LYS A 246 20.40 19.06 -10.99
N GLY A 247 19.45 19.39 -10.12
CA GLY A 247 18.87 20.73 -10.00
C GLY A 247 17.69 21.02 -10.93
N GLY A 248 17.20 20.04 -11.70
CA GLY A 248 15.96 20.13 -12.46
C GLY A 248 14.70 20.03 -11.59
N ASN A 249 13.55 20.31 -12.20
CA ASN A 249 12.24 20.31 -11.53
C ASN A 249 11.64 18.91 -11.43
N VAL A 250 11.16 18.57 -10.23
CA VAL A 250 10.40 17.35 -9.94
C VAL A 250 9.10 17.31 -10.73
N SER A 251 8.37 18.43 -10.80
CA SER A 251 7.08 18.52 -11.49
C SER A 251 7.20 18.22 -12.98
N GLU A 252 8.26 18.72 -13.63
CA GLU A 252 8.58 18.45 -15.04
C GLU A 252 8.96 16.99 -15.26
N LEU A 253 9.82 16.43 -14.40
CA LEU A 253 10.21 15.01 -14.45
C LEU A 253 8.98 14.10 -14.35
N MET A 254 8.13 14.33 -13.34
CA MET A 254 6.93 13.53 -13.10
C MET A 254 5.92 13.68 -14.25
N SER A 255 5.74 14.91 -14.77
CA SER A 255 4.91 15.14 -15.95
C SER A 255 5.43 14.41 -17.18
N GLY A 256 6.74 14.30 -17.34
CA GLY A 256 7.39 13.48 -18.38
C GLY A 256 7.07 11.98 -18.28
N TYR A 257 6.65 11.50 -17.10
CA TYR A 257 6.14 10.15 -16.89
C TYR A 257 4.60 10.07 -16.88
N GLY A 258 3.91 11.17 -17.18
CA GLY A 258 2.45 11.24 -17.19
C GLY A 258 1.82 11.43 -15.82
N ILE A 259 2.60 11.81 -14.80
CA ILE A 259 2.11 12.02 -13.43
C ILE A 259 2.03 13.52 -13.15
N SER A 260 0.82 14.05 -13.05
CA SER A 260 0.60 15.40 -12.53
C SER A 260 0.52 15.39 -11.00
N PHE A 261 0.92 16.49 -10.36
CA PHE A 261 0.78 16.65 -8.91
C PHE A 261 -0.68 16.59 -8.42
N ASP A 262 -1.65 16.93 -9.26
CA ASP A 262 -3.07 16.91 -8.89
C ASP A 262 -3.75 15.55 -9.09
N ALA A 263 -3.08 14.59 -9.72
CA ALA A 263 -3.51 13.19 -9.78
C ALA A 263 -3.16 12.42 -8.49
N GLU A 264 -3.79 11.26 -8.28
CA GLU A 264 -3.61 10.44 -7.07
C GLU A 264 -2.14 10.08 -6.81
N LEU A 265 -1.43 9.57 -7.82
CA LEU A 265 -0.01 9.21 -7.71
C LEU A 265 0.87 10.44 -7.39
N GLY A 266 0.56 11.59 -7.99
CA GLY A 266 1.25 12.84 -7.67
C GLY A 266 1.01 13.28 -6.23
N ARG A 267 -0.24 13.21 -5.75
CA ARG A 267 -0.60 13.52 -4.36
C ARG A 267 0.09 12.58 -3.37
N ASN A 268 0.17 11.29 -3.67
CA ASN A 268 0.91 10.32 -2.85
C ASN A 268 2.39 10.70 -2.71
N PHE A 269 3.04 11.06 -3.82
CA PHE A 269 4.41 11.58 -3.81
C PHE A 269 4.53 12.83 -2.93
N LEU A 270 3.59 13.78 -3.07
CA LEU A 270 3.62 15.03 -2.31
C LEU A 270 3.37 14.84 -0.82
N PHE A 271 2.43 13.99 -0.41
CA PHE A 271 2.24 13.66 1.00
C PHE A 271 3.48 13.01 1.60
N ARG A 272 4.15 12.14 0.82
CA ARG A 272 5.45 11.59 1.21
C ARG A 272 6.50 12.70 1.35
N ALA A 273 6.57 13.63 0.39
CA ALA A 273 7.49 14.76 0.44
C ALA A 273 7.26 15.66 1.67
N ILE A 274 6.01 15.92 2.04
CA ILE A 274 5.62 16.67 3.25
C ILE A 274 6.07 15.92 4.52
N ASN A 275 5.82 14.62 4.59
CA ASN A 275 6.17 13.82 5.76
C ASN A 275 7.68 13.78 6.02
N TYR A 276 8.50 13.80 4.95
CA TYR A 276 9.96 13.71 5.02
C TYR A 276 10.69 15.04 4.76
N ASP A 277 10.03 16.18 4.99
CA ASP A 277 10.61 17.53 4.90
C ASP A 277 11.31 17.84 3.58
N ARG A 278 10.77 17.30 2.47
CA ARG A 278 11.26 17.51 1.10
C ARG A 278 10.61 18.71 0.40
N MET A 279 9.68 19.39 1.07
CA MET A 279 9.13 20.67 0.64
C MET A 279 10.16 21.79 0.79
N TYR A 280 9.99 22.92 0.09
CA TYR A 280 10.88 24.07 0.19
C TYR A 280 10.97 24.64 1.62
N GLY A 281 12.14 25.19 1.99
CA GLY A 281 12.36 25.89 3.26
C GLY A 281 12.86 25.02 4.42
N LYS A 282 13.25 23.77 4.15
CA LYS A 282 13.84 22.84 5.12
C LYS A 282 15.23 22.41 4.68
N ARG A 283 16.00 21.80 5.59
CA ARG A 283 17.39 21.36 5.33
C ARG A 283 17.48 20.42 4.12
N ASP A 284 16.51 19.53 3.98
CA ASP A 284 16.51 18.44 3.01
C ASP A 284 15.56 18.66 1.83
N SER A 285 15.17 19.92 1.60
CA SER A 285 14.28 20.32 0.51
C SER A 285 14.70 19.72 -0.83
N LEU A 286 13.70 19.17 -1.52
CA LEU A 286 13.79 18.67 -2.88
C LEU A 286 13.08 19.62 -3.85
N LEU A 287 11.86 20.04 -3.49
CA LEU A 287 11.05 20.93 -4.32
C LEU A 287 11.56 22.37 -4.22
N THR A 288 11.51 23.08 -5.35
CA THR A 288 11.69 24.53 -5.41
C THR A 288 10.52 25.26 -4.72
N LYS A 289 10.66 26.57 -4.52
CA LYS A 289 9.58 27.39 -3.95
C LYS A 289 8.35 27.39 -4.87
N GLU A 290 8.59 27.48 -6.17
CA GLU A 290 7.59 27.47 -7.23
C GLU A 290 6.85 26.13 -7.26
N GLU A 291 7.56 25.01 -7.29
CA GLU A 291 6.94 23.68 -7.24
C GLU A 291 6.20 23.43 -5.93
N THR A 292 6.69 23.98 -4.81
CA THR A 292 6.00 23.83 -3.54
C THR A 292 4.67 24.59 -3.53
N ASN A 293 4.57 25.73 -4.23
CA ASN A 293 3.29 26.42 -4.45
C ASN A 293 2.33 25.59 -5.30
N GLU A 294 2.84 24.96 -6.36
CA GLU A 294 2.04 24.07 -7.22
C GLU A 294 1.55 22.85 -6.45
N ALA A 295 2.45 22.21 -5.69
CA ALA A 295 2.14 21.08 -4.83
C ALA A 295 1.07 21.42 -3.79
N ALA A 296 1.19 22.57 -3.12
CA ALA A 296 0.22 23.01 -2.14
C ALA A 296 -1.17 23.21 -2.78
N LYS A 297 -1.24 23.83 -3.97
CA LYS A 297 -2.50 23.95 -4.72
C LYS A 297 -3.07 22.59 -5.12
N ALA A 298 -2.22 21.69 -5.60
CA ALA A 298 -2.62 20.36 -6.04
C ALA A 298 -3.20 19.51 -4.89
N ILE A 299 -2.55 19.55 -3.72
CA ILE A 299 -2.99 18.85 -2.51
C ILE A 299 -4.27 19.47 -1.95
N LEU A 300 -4.44 20.79 -1.98
CA LEU A 300 -5.62 21.47 -1.43
C LEU A 300 -6.84 21.47 -2.36
N LYS A 301 -6.64 21.23 -3.65
CA LYS A 301 -7.74 21.09 -4.62
C LYS A 301 -8.65 19.92 -4.18
N PRO A 302 -9.95 20.17 -3.91
CA PRO A 302 -10.87 19.12 -3.50
C PRO A 302 -10.87 17.94 -4.48
N ILE A 303 -10.88 16.71 -3.97
CA ILE A 303 -11.06 15.54 -4.83
C ILE A 303 -12.44 15.62 -5.50
N SER A 304 -12.50 15.38 -6.81
CA SER A 304 -13.74 15.39 -7.59
C SER A 304 -14.65 14.18 -7.32
N SER A 305 -14.12 13.10 -6.75
CA SER A 305 -14.86 11.90 -6.34
C SER A 305 -16.10 12.24 -5.50
N GLU A 306 -17.21 11.57 -5.79
CA GLU A 306 -18.44 11.66 -5.01
C GLU A 306 -18.32 10.92 -3.65
N THR A 307 -17.38 9.98 -3.54
CA THR A 307 -17.11 9.24 -2.31
C THR A 307 -16.12 9.98 -1.41
N PHE A 308 -16.24 9.74 -0.11
CA PHE A 308 -15.31 10.25 0.88
C PHE A 308 -14.04 9.38 0.89
N ASP A 309 -12.91 9.97 0.52
CA ASP A 309 -11.59 9.33 0.58
C ASP A 309 -10.95 9.62 1.94
N ASN A 310 -11.21 8.74 2.91
CA ASN A 310 -10.72 8.84 4.28
C ASN A 310 -9.20 9.01 4.36
N ARG A 311 -8.47 8.32 3.49
CA ARG A 311 -7.00 8.30 3.50
C ARG A 311 -6.42 9.62 2.99
N TYR A 312 -6.92 10.15 1.88
CA TYR A 312 -6.52 11.48 1.41
C TYR A 312 -6.78 12.55 2.46
N TYR A 313 -7.98 12.59 3.05
CA TYR A 313 -8.31 13.64 4.03
C TYR A 313 -7.49 13.49 5.32
N PHE A 314 -7.20 12.25 5.74
CA PHE A 314 -6.30 11.96 6.85
C PHE A 314 -4.88 12.50 6.59
N LEU A 315 -4.29 12.17 5.43
CA LEU A 315 -2.96 12.63 5.05
C LEU A 315 -2.90 14.15 4.87
N LEU A 316 -3.96 14.74 4.29
CA LEU A 316 -4.09 16.18 4.14
C LEU A 316 -4.05 16.88 5.50
N ALA A 317 -4.90 16.48 6.45
CA ALA A 317 -4.96 17.09 7.77
C ALA A 317 -3.60 17.02 8.50
N ASN A 318 -2.90 15.88 8.41
CA ASN A 318 -1.56 15.72 8.99
C ASN A 318 -0.50 16.61 8.31
N GLY A 319 -0.65 16.89 7.01
CA GLY A 319 0.29 17.71 6.24
C GLY A 319 0.01 19.21 6.30
N LEU A 320 -1.19 19.64 6.70
CA LEU A 320 -1.63 21.03 6.62
C LEU A 320 -0.71 21.99 7.38
N GLU A 321 -0.33 21.68 8.61
CA GLU A 321 0.54 22.54 9.42
C GLU A 321 1.87 22.80 8.71
N LYS A 322 2.48 21.77 8.11
CA LYS A 322 3.73 21.90 7.36
C LYS A 322 3.55 22.77 6.11
N ILE A 323 2.42 22.64 5.42
CA ILE A 323 2.09 23.47 4.25
C ILE A 323 1.92 24.94 4.68
N VAL A 324 1.15 25.21 5.74
CA VAL A 324 0.89 26.57 6.23
C VAL A 324 2.16 27.22 6.80
N SER A 325 2.89 26.51 7.67
CA SER A 325 4.10 27.03 8.32
C SER A 325 5.28 27.27 7.37
N SER A 326 5.27 26.64 6.19
CA SER A 326 6.29 26.89 5.16
C SER A 326 6.27 28.33 4.62
N GLY A 327 5.18 29.08 4.84
CA GLY A 327 5.00 30.45 4.33
C GLY A 327 4.87 30.52 2.81
N ILE A 328 4.63 29.37 2.17
CA ILE A 328 4.56 29.23 0.71
C ILE A 328 3.15 29.60 0.23
N LEU A 329 2.11 29.19 0.96
CA LEU A 329 0.76 29.69 0.74
C LEU A 329 0.61 31.08 1.35
N ASP A 330 0.45 32.10 0.50
CA ASP A 330 0.09 33.44 0.95
C ASP A 330 -1.37 33.53 1.44
N GLU A 331 -1.70 34.62 2.14
CA GLU A 331 -3.04 34.86 2.69
C GLU A 331 -4.13 34.89 1.61
N LYS A 332 -3.82 35.42 0.43
CA LYS A 332 -4.75 35.55 -0.70
C LYS A 332 -5.07 34.19 -1.32
N GLN A 333 -4.08 33.33 -1.46
CA GLN A 333 -4.22 31.95 -1.93
C GLN A 333 -4.98 31.12 -0.91
N THR A 334 -4.65 31.23 0.37
CA THR A 334 -5.37 30.58 1.47
C THR A 334 -6.84 30.98 1.45
N PHE A 335 -7.15 32.27 1.35
CA PHE A 335 -8.52 32.78 1.24
C PHE A 335 -9.27 32.26 0.01
N ARG A 336 -8.61 32.19 -1.15
CA ARG A 336 -9.21 31.64 -2.37
C ARG A 336 -9.55 30.16 -2.21
N ILE A 337 -8.63 29.36 -1.70
CA ILE A 337 -8.83 27.93 -1.43
C ILE A 337 -9.96 27.74 -0.40
N SER A 338 -9.93 28.50 0.70
CA SER A 338 -11.02 28.51 1.69
C SER A 338 -12.39 28.78 1.07
N LYS A 339 -12.49 29.74 0.13
CA LYS A 339 -13.73 29.99 -0.61
C LYS A 339 -14.16 28.82 -1.50
N GLU A 340 -13.22 28.18 -2.19
CA GLU A 340 -13.50 27.03 -3.05
C GLU A 340 -13.94 25.80 -2.22
N LEU A 341 -13.28 25.54 -1.09
CA LEU A 341 -13.68 24.52 -0.12
C LEU A 341 -15.11 24.77 0.40
N VAL A 342 -15.44 26.02 0.71
CA VAL A 342 -16.79 26.40 1.18
C VAL A 342 -17.85 26.27 0.09
N LYS A 343 -17.52 26.58 -1.17
CA LYS A 343 -18.43 26.27 -2.29
C LYS A 343 -18.68 24.77 -2.40
N ALA A 344 -17.68 23.94 -2.07
CA ALA A 344 -17.82 22.49 -2.02
C ALA A 344 -18.60 21.96 -0.79
N VAL A 345 -18.77 22.76 0.28
CA VAL A 345 -19.57 22.42 1.50
C VAL A 345 -21.09 22.26 1.20
N GLY A 346 -21.51 22.35 -0.06
CA GLY A 346 -22.88 22.19 -0.53
C GLY A 346 -23.25 20.91 -1.31
N TYR A 347 -22.50 19.80 -1.29
CA TYR A 347 -22.90 18.59 -2.05
C TYR A 347 -22.75 17.23 -1.34
N GLY A 348 -23.89 16.50 -1.30
CA GLY A 348 -24.05 15.03 -1.39
C GLY A 348 -23.57 14.12 -0.25
N ASN A 349 -22.36 14.30 0.25
CA ASN A 349 -21.72 13.37 1.18
C ASN A 349 -21.39 14.07 2.51
N THR A 350 -22.12 13.70 3.57
CA THR A 350 -21.97 14.28 4.91
C THR A 350 -20.54 14.18 5.45
N GLN A 351 -19.88 13.03 5.24
CA GLN A 351 -18.51 12.81 5.72
C GLN A 351 -17.51 13.71 5.00
N LYS A 352 -17.62 13.79 3.67
CA LYS A 352 -16.79 14.69 2.85
C LYS A 352 -16.98 16.15 3.26
N ARG A 353 -18.23 16.58 3.49
CA ARG A 353 -18.53 17.93 3.98
C ARG A 353 -17.87 18.21 5.32
N LEU A 354 -18.00 17.31 6.30
CA LEU A 354 -17.38 17.46 7.61
C LEU A 354 -15.85 17.52 7.53
N ALA A 355 -15.23 16.69 6.69
CA ALA A 355 -13.80 16.74 6.45
C ALA A 355 -13.38 18.11 5.89
N LEU A 356 -14.10 18.63 4.87
CA LEU A 356 -13.82 19.95 4.30
C LEU A 356 -14.00 21.10 5.31
N GLU A 357 -14.98 21.01 6.20
CA GLU A 357 -15.16 21.98 7.30
C GLU A 357 -13.98 21.96 8.28
N PHE A 358 -13.46 20.77 8.60
CA PHE A 358 -12.26 20.62 9.43
C PHE A 358 -11.06 21.26 8.75
N ILE A 359 -10.78 20.92 7.48
CA ILE A 359 -9.68 21.50 6.69
C ILE A 359 -9.80 23.02 6.59
N LEU A 360 -11.01 23.55 6.38
CA LEU A 360 -11.26 24.98 6.33
C LEU A 360 -10.92 25.67 7.67
N PHE A 361 -11.29 25.05 8.79
CA PHE A 361 -10.95 25.57 10.12
C PHE A 361 -9.44 25.60 10.34
N GLU A 362 -8.73 24.54 9.95
CA GLU A 362 -7.26 24.47 10.05
C GLU A 362 -6.55 25.55 9.22
N LEU A 363 -7.02 25.79 7.99
CA LEU A 363 -6.45 26.82 7.12
C LEU A 363 -6.78 28.24 7.60
N GLN A 364 -7.98 28.45 8.16
CA GLN A 364 -8.43 29.77 8.57
C GLN A 364 -9.37 29.70 9.79
N PRO A 365 -8.83 29.59 11.03
CA PRO A 365 -9.63 29.40 12.24
C PRO A 365 -10.67 30.52 12.50
N GLN A 366 -10.34 31.75 12.04
CA GLN A 366 -11.19 32.93 12.18
C GLN A 366 -12.28 33.05 11.10
N THR A 367 -12.37 32.10 10.16
CA THR A 367 -13.31 32.14 9.04
C THR A 367 -14.77 32.32 9.47
N THR A 368 -15.51 33.22 8.85
CA THR A 368 -16.96 33.36 9.11
C THR A 368 -17.80 32.32 8.36
N LEU A 369 -17.17 31.50 7.52
CA LEU A 369 -17.83 30.51 6.66
C LEU A 369 -18.21 29.22 7.41
N LEU A 370 -17.77 29.07 8.66
CA LEU A 370 -18.12 27.96 9.54
C LEU A 370 -18.84 28.49 10.78
N ALA A 371 -19.95 27.85 11.15
CA ALA A 371 -20.70 28.21 12.36
C ALA A 371 -19.84 28.05 13.62
N GLN A 372 -20.06 28.94 14.61
CA GLN A 372 -19.27 28.95 15.85
C GLN A 372 -19.33 27.62 16.62
N SER A 373 -20.48 26.94 16.62
CA SER A 373 -20.66 25.62 17.25
C SER A 373 -19.74 24.55 16.64
N LYS A 374 -19.54 24.58 15.32
CA LYS A 374 -18.64 23.66 14.62
C LYS A 374 -17.18 23.95 14.92
N LYS A 375 -16.80 25.23 14.93
CA LYS A 375 -15.45 25.64 15.38
C LYS A 375 -15.15 25.16 16.80
N GLN A 376 -16.11 25.32 17.72
CA GLN A 376 -15.97 24.84 19.10
C GLN A 376 -15.84 23.32 19.18
N ALA A 377 -16.58 22.58 18.34
CA ALA A 377 -16.46 21.12 18.27
C ALA A 377 -15.07 20.68 17.79
N ILE A 378 -14.56 21.29 16.72
CA ILE A 378 -13.21 21.00 16.20
C ILE A 378 -12.14 21.38 17.24
N ALA A 379 -12.20 22.59 17.80
CA ALA A 379 -11.26 23.05 18.82
C ALA A 379 -11.29 22.19 20.11
N LYS A 380 -12.41 21.53 20.41
CA LYS A 380 -12.50 20.57 21.52
C LYS A 380 -11.75 19.28 21.20
N LEU A 381 -11.87 18.76 19.99
CA LEU A 381 -11.13 17.58 19.53
C LEU A 381 -9.62 17.84 19.53
N GLN A 382 -9.19 19.02 19.09
CA GLN A 382 -7.76 19.39 19.08
C GLN A 382 -7.13 19.53 20.47
N LYS A 383 -7.96 19.67 21.51
CA LYS A 383 -7.51 19.66 22.90
C LYS A 383 -7.41 18.26 23.49
N MET A 384 -7.59 17.20 22.69
CA MET A 384 -7.35 15.81 23.11
C MET A 384 -5.85 15.52 23.20
N THR A 385 -5.18 16.19 24.12
CA THR A 385 -3.73 16.11 24.32
C THR A 385 -3.34 15.14 25.44
N LYS A 386 -4.29 14.42 26.03
CA LYS A 386 -4.06 13.63 27.25
C LYS A 386 -4.29 12.15 27.04
N TYR A 387 -3.36 11.34 27.52
CA TYR A 387 -3.58 9.93 27.76
C TYR A 387 -4.11 9.72 29.18
N ASN A 388 -5.17 8.93 29.33
CA ASN A 388 -5.75 8.56 30.61
C ASN A 388 -5.71 7.03 30.77
N PRO A 389 -4.81 6.48 31.61
CA PRO A 389 -4.65 5.03 31.77
C PRO A 389 -5.93 4.30 32.17
N LYS A 390 -6.84 4.99 32.88
CA LYS A 390 -8.10 4.40 33.38
C LYS A 390 -9.07 4.02 32.27
N ASP A 391 -8.99 4.69 31.12
CA ASP A 391 -9.90 4.43 30.00
C ASP A 391 -9.62 3.06 29.35
N TYR A 392 -8.41 2.52 29.55
CA TYR A 392 -7.91 1.27 28.96
C TYR A 392 -7.88 0.09 29.95
N VAL A 393 -8.55 0.20 31.09
CA VAL A 393 -8.68 -0.90 32.05
C VAL A 393 -9.78 -1.85 31.57
N GLY A 394 -9.43 -3.12 31.41
CA GLY A 394 -10.34 -4.17 30.97
C GLY A 394 -11.37 -4.54 32.03
N LYS A 395 -12.35 -5.36 31.63
CA LYS A 395 -13.45 -5.85 32.50
C LYS A 395 -12.95 -6.60 33.74
N ASP A 396 -11.78 -7.23 33.63
CA ASP A 396 -11.13 -7.97 34.72
C ASP A 396 -10.31 -7.05 35.67
N GLY A 397 -10.30 -5.74 35.42
CA GLY A 397 -9.61 -4.74 36.24
C GLY A 397 -8.12 -4.62 35.95
N PHE A 398 -7.59 -5.28 34.92
CA PHE A 398 -6.20 -5.13 34.46
C PHE A 398 -6.10 -4.15 33.29
N THR A 399 -4.99 -3.43 33.20
CA THR A 399 -4.57 -2.88 31.89
C THR A 399 -3.82 -3.99 31.16
N THR A 400 -4.44 -4.53 30.11
CA THR A 400 -3.89 -5.64 29.33
C THR A 400 -3.33 -5.11 28.00
N CYS A 401 -2.07 -5.44 27.71
CA CYS A 401 -1.47 -5.28 26.39
C CYS A 401 -1.42 -6.63 25.68
N ILE A 402 -1.99 -6.69 24.48
CA ILE A 402 -1.95 -7.87 23.60
C ILE A 402 -0.95 -7.59 22.49
N GLN A 403 0.06 -8.45 22.31
CA GLN A 403 0.99 -8.39 21.18
C GLN A 403 0.79 -9.62 20.29
N VAL A 404 0.38 -9.39 19.04
CA VAL A 404 0.18 -10.44 18.04
C VAL A 404 1.35 -10.42 17.06
N PHE A 405 1.97 -11.57 16.80
CA PHE A 405 3.18 -11.69 15.98
C PHE A 405 2.91 -12.39 14.65
N ASP A 406 3.39 -11.78 13.57
CA ASP A 406 3.54 -12.43 12.27
C ASP A 406 4.61 -13.51 12.34
N ARG A 407 4.23 -14.74 11.99
CA ARG A 407 5.13 -15.89 12.02
C ARG A 407 6.34 -15.71 11.11
N GLU A 408 6.18 -15.07 9.94
CA GLU A 408 7.29 -14.86 8.99
C GLU A 408 8.40 -13.97 9.57
N ASP A 409 8.09 -13.16 10.59
CA ASP A 409 9.03 -12.21 11.21
C ASP A 409 9.79 -12.80 12.41
N THR A 410 9.50 -14.05 12.78
CA THR A 410 10.19 -14.75 13.87
C THR A 410 11.62 -15.14 13.54
N GLY A 411 11.98 -15.16 12.26
CA GLY A 411 13.37 -15.30 11.80
C GLY A 411 14.28 -14.14 12.17
N LYS A 412 13.73 -13.03 12.70
CA LYS A 412 14.45 -11.80 13.12
C LYS A 412 14.36 -11.51 14.63
N ASP A 413 14.10 -12.52 15.47
CA ASP A 413 14.07 -12.41 16.94
C ASP A 413 13.00 -11.47 17.53
N HIS A 414 11.99 -11.00 16.78
CA HIS A 414 10.95 -10.12 17.34
C HIS A 414 10.16 -10.77 18.49
N TRP A 415 9.85 -12.05 18.37
CA TRP A 415 9.22 -12.84 19.43
C TRP A 415 10.12 -12.92 20.66
N ASN A 416 11.38 -13.37 20.49
CA ASN A 416 12.35 -13.50 21.58
C ASN A 416 12.57 -12.16 22.28
N LEU A 417 12.70 -11.08 21.52
CA LEU A 417 12.87 -9.73 22.05
C LEU A 417 11.72 -9.31 22.98
N SER A 418 10.47 -9.65 22.65
CA SER A 418 9.35 -9.40 23.55
C SER A 418 9.28 -10.43 24.67
N ASN A 419 9.54 -11.70 24.40
CA ASN A 419 9.48 -12.77 25.39
C ASN A 419 10.56 -12.62 26.49
N GLU A 420 11.66 -11.94 26.18
CA GLU A 420 12.82 -11.70 27.07
C GLU A 420 12.97 -10.22 27.46
N TRP A 421 11.99 -9.37 27.14
CA TRP A 421 12.05 -7.96 27.46
C TRP A 421 12.21 -7.73 28.98
N GLY A 422 13.23 -6.95 29.36
CA GLY A 422 13.67 -6.86 30.75
C GLY A 422 12.62 -6.34 31.73
N GLU A 423 11.73 -5.44 31.30
CA GLU A 423 10.71 -4.85 32.18
C GLU A 423 9.75 -5.91 32.74
N TRP A 424 9.12 -6.71 31.87
CA TRP A 424 8.17 -7.73 32.27
C TRP A 424 8.78 -9.12 32.50
N ASN A 425 10.09 -9.28 32.32
CA ASN A 425 10.85 -10.42 32.85
C ASN A 425 11.49 -10.13 34.22
N SER A 426 11.26 -8.94 34.79
CA SER A 426 11.70 -8.64 36.15
C SER A 426 10.93 -9.47 37.20
N SER A 427 11.49 -9.58 38.41
CA SER A 427 10.89 -10.34 39.52
C SER A 427 9.50 -9.84 39.97
N ARG A 428 9.05 -8.69 39.46
CA ARG A 428 7.72 -8.11 39.74
C ARG A 428 6.61 -8.71 38.88
N TRP A 429 6.97 -9.49 37.86
CA TRP A 429 6.06 -10.09 36.90
C TRP A 429 6.14 -11.61 36.99
N LYS A 430 4.97 -12.25 36.91
CA LYS A 430 4.86 -13.70 36.75
C LYS A 430 4.73 -14.03 35.27
N LYS A 431 5.65 -14.85 34.75
CA LYS A 431 5.60 -15.40 33.39
C LYS A 431 4.93 -16.77 33.40
N GLU A 432 3.97 -16.97 32.50
CA GLU A 432 3.29 -18.23 32.25
C GLU A 432 3.37 -18.52 30.75
N ILE A 433 3.95 -19.66 30.38
CA ILE A 433 3.95 -20.15 29.00
C ILE A 433 2.82 -21.18 28.92
N LEU A 434 1.87 -20.99 27.99
CA LEU A 434 0.77 -21.94 27.84
C LEU A 434 1.23 -23.19 27.08
N GLU A 435 0.50 -24.30 27.29
CA GLU A 435 0.86 -25.62 26.74
C GLU A 435 0.95 -25.67 25.21
N ASP A 436 0.29 -24.73 24.52
CA ASP A 436 0.34 -24.66 23.06
C ASP A 436 1.66 -24.11 22.50
N GLY A 437 2.55 -23.55 23.34
CA GLY A 437 3.80 -22.96 22.92
C GLY A 437 3.67 -21.68 22.08
N LYS A 438 2.44 -21.19 21.89
CA LYS A 438 2.10 -20.01 21.09
C LYS A 438 1.81 -18.78 21.95
N HIS A 439 1.57 -18.99 23.25
CA HIS A 439 1.27 -17.92 24.20
C HIS A 439 2.32 -17.77 25.30
N ALA A 440 2.66 -16.51 25.59
CA ALA A 440 3.31 -16.15 26.84
C ALA A 440 2.51 -15.04 27.52
N VAL A 441 2.16 -15.24 28.79
CA VAL A 441 1.43 -14.29 29.61
C VAL A 441 2.34 -13.79 30.72
N PHE A 442 2.51 -12.47 30.80
CA PHE A 442 3.23 -11.79 31.85
C PHE A 442 2.23 -11.00 32.69
N THR A 443 2.15 -11.29 33.98
CA THR A 443 1.20 -10.65 34.89
C THR A 443 1.91 -9.98 36.06
N ASN A 444 1.65 -8.68 36.25
CA ASN A 444 1.97 -7.95 37.47
C ASN A 444 0.69 -7.69 38.25
N ALA A 445 0.39 -8.60 39.19
CA ALA A 445 -0.82 -8.54 40.00
C ALA A 445 -0.87 -7.28 40.88
N SER A 446 0.27 -6.85 41.43
CA SER A 446 0.34 -5.70 42.34
C SER A 446 -0.04 -4.38 41.66
N LYS A 447 0.36 -4.22 40.38
CA LYS A 447 0.05 -3.04 39.57
C LYS A 447 -1.16 -3.24 38.66
N LYS A 448 -1.79 -4.41 38.70
CA LYS A 448 -2.88 -4.83 37.81
C LYS A 448 -2.55 -4.61 36.33
N LYS A 449 -1.38 -5.11 35.90
CA LYS A 449 -0.91 -5.02 34.50
C LYS A 449 -0.71 -6.42 33.92
N ARG A 450 -0.99 -6.56 32.63
CA ARG A 450 -0.80 -7.81 31.90
C ARG A 450 -0.24 -7.55 30.51
N VAL A 451 0.70 -8.38 30.07
CA VAL A 451 1.16 -8.46 28.68
C VAL A 451 0.90 -9.88 28.20
N ILE A 452 0.24 -10.02 27.06
CA ILE A 452 -0.02 -11.31 26.40
C ILE A 452 0.68 -11.28 25.06
N LEU A 453 1.59 -12.21 24.84
CA LEU A 453 2.24 -12.44 23.55
C LEU A 453 1.56 -13.63 22.89
N TYR A 454 1.20 -13.49 21.61
CA TYR A 454 0.60 -14.56 20.83
C TYR A 454 1.18 -14.63 19.41
N MET A 455 1.45 -15.84 18.96
CA MET A 455 1.95 -16.12 17.62
C MET A 455 1.19 -17.30 17.00
N GLY A 456 0.31 -17.00 16.05
CA GLY A 456 -0.42 -18.02 15.30
C GLY A 456 0.43 -18.76 14.27
N GLU A 457 -0.11 -19.84 13.72
CA GLU A 457 0.50 -20.54 12.57
C GLU A 457 0.26 -19.81 11.24
N ASN A 458 -0.78 -18.98 11.18
CA ASN A 458 -1.24 -18.27 10.00
C ASN A 458 -2.11 -17.06 10.41
N GLU A 459 -2.45 -16.23 9.43
CA GLU A 459 -3.17 -14.97 9.65
C GLU A 459 -4.58 -15.17 10.23
N ASN A 460 -5.24 -16.30 9.94
CA ASN A 460 -6.57 -16.58 10.50
C ASN A 460 -6.51 -16.88 12.00
N GLU A 461 -5.46 -17.56 12.46
CA GLU A 461 -5.26 -17.81 13.89
C GLU A 461 -5.02 -16.51 14.65
N ASP A 462 -4.19 -15.61 14.11
CA ASP A 462 -3.90 -14.29 14.67
C ASP A 462 -5.18 -13.45 14.81
N GLN A 463 -5.98 -13.37 13.74
CA GLN A 463 -7.25 -12.65 13.74
C GLN A 463 -8.23 -13.20 14.77
N SER A 464 -8.38 -14.53 14.82
CA SER A 464 -9.28 -15.22 15.74
C SER A 464 -8.88 -14.96 17.20
N PHE A 465 -7.59 -15.06 17.52
CA PHE A 465 -7.09 -14.78 18.86
C PHE A 465 -7.34 -13.32 19.27
N ALA A 466 -6.92 -12.36 18.43
CA ALA A 466 -7.10 -10.95 18.69
C ALA A 466 -8.57 -10.57 18.91
N GLY A 467 -9.47 -11.09 18.06
CA GLY A 467 -10.91 -10.86 18.18
C GLY A 467 -11.48 -11.38 19.50
N LYS A 468 -11.09 -12.59 19.93
CA LYS A 468 -11.51 -13.16 21.22
C LYS A 468 -10.97 -12.37 22.41
N ALA A 469 -9.70 -12.00 22.37
CA ALA A 469 -9.07 -11.21 23.42
C ALA A 469 -9.74 -9.84 23.58
N MET A 470 -10.09 -9.17 22.47
CA MET A 470 -10.83 -7.91 22.53
C MET A 470 -12.23 -8.07 23.16
N GLU A 471 -12.92 -9.16 22.86
CA GLU A 471 -14.23 -9.48 23.44
C GLU A 471 -14.14 -9.75 24.95
N GLU A 472 -13.15 -10.54 25.35
CA GLU A 472 -12.87 -10.90 26.73
C GLU A 472 -12.58 -9.66 27.59
N TYR A 473 -11.60 -8.84 27.18
CA TYR A 473 -11.12 -7.73 28.01
C TYR A 473 -11.93 -6.45 27.84
N GLY A 474 -12.52 -6.20 26.66
CA GLY A 474 -13.35 -5.03 26.35
C GLY A 474 -12.56 -3.72 26.15
N ASN A 475 -11.51 -3.48 26.94
CA ASN A 475 -10.59 -2.35 26.78
C ASN A 475 -9.15 -2.85 26.91
N GLY A 476 -8.21 -2.10 26.33
CA GLY A 476 -6.80 -2.41 26.51
C GLY A 476 -5.87 -1.73 25.53
N ILE A 477 -4.67 -2.27 25.46
CA ILE A 477 -3.63 -1.92 24.48
C ILE A 477 -3.48 -3.12 23.55
N ILE A 478 -3.36 -2.88 22.25
CA ILE A 478 -3.03 -3.94 21.30
C ILE A 478 -1.89 -3.50 20.40
N THR A 479 -1.04 -4.45 20.02
CA THR A 479 0.07 -4.24 19.09
C THR A 479 0.12 -5.39 18.10
N PHE A 480 0.46 -5.06 16.85
CA PHE A 480 0.83 -6.04 15.83
C PHE A 480 2.33 -5.98 15.62
N ARG A 481 2.98 -7.13 15.53
CA ARG A 481 4.43 -7.30 15.42
C ARG A 481 4.72 -8.08 14.15
N GLY A 482 5.14 -7.38 13.10
CA GLY A 482 5.36 -7.97 11.80
C GLY A 482 5.76 -6.93 10.77
N HIS A 483 5.87 -7.34 9.51
CA HIS A 483 6.07 -6.42 8.41
C HIS A 483 4.76 -5.68 8.04
N SER A 484 4.86 -4.45 7.55
CA SER A 484 3.69 -3.62 7.23
C SER A 484 2.85 -4.17 6.08
N PHE A 485 3.45 -4.94 5.17
CA PHE A 485 2.70 -5.64 4.13
C PHE A 485 1.85 -6.80 4.66
N SER A 486 2.22 -7.39 5.81
CA SER A 486 1.46 -8.48 6.46
C SER A 486 0.35 -7.95 7.37
N LEU A 487 0.44 -6.69 7.83
CA LEU A 487 -0.53 -6.10 8.75
C LEU A 487 -1.97 -6.30 8.28
N GLY A 488 -2.27 -5.96 7.03
CA GLY A 488 -3.63 -6.08 6.50
C GLY A 488 -4.16 -7.51 6.44
N LYS A 489 -3.28 -8.52 6.44
CA LYS A 489 -3.65 -9.93 6.45
C LYS A 489 -3.81 -10.44 7.88
N SER A 490 -2.82 -10.27 8.75
CA SER A 490 -2.87 -10.78 10.13
C SER A 490 -3.75 -9.95 11.06
N PHE A 491 -3.93 -8.67 10.74
CA PHE A 491 -4.68 -7.71 11.53
C PHE A 491 -5.46 -6.76 10.59
N PRO A 492 -6.51 -7.21 9.91
CA PRO A 492 -7.28 -6.37 8.99
C PRO A 492 -7.99 -5.22 9.73
N SER A 493 -8.28 -4.12 9.04
CA SER A 493 -8.91 -2.93 9.64
C SER A 493 -10.24 -3.22 10.33
N GLY A 494 -11.00 -4.21 9.87
CA GLY A 494 -12.27 -4.64 10.46
C GLY A 494 -12.16 -5.51 11.72
N ILE A 495 -10.94 -5.81 12.20
CA ILE A 495 -10.71 -6.77 13.29
C ILE A 495 -11.38 -6.39 14.63
N PHE A 496 -11.49 -5.10 14.91
CA PHE A 496 -12.20 -4.61 16.10
C PHE A 496 -13.72 -4.84 16.02
N ALA A 497 -14.23 -5.16 14.82
CA ALA A 497 -15.63 -5.50 14.52
C ALA A 497 -16.64 -4.53 15.13
N ASN A 498 -16.27 -3.24 15.17
CA ASN A 498 -17.12 -2.17 15.70
C ASN A 498 -17.57 -2.41 17.17
N ARG A 499 -16.78 -3.15 17.96
CA ARG A 499 -17.08 -3.47 19.36
C ARG A 499 -16.97 -2.21 20.24
N GLN A 500 -17.83 -2.09 21.24
CA GLN A 500 -17.72 -1.03 22.23
C GLN A 500 -16.51 -1.26 23.14
N GLY A 501 -15.72 -0.21 23.37
CA GLY A 501 -14.52 -0.28 24.19
C GLY A 501 -13.47 0.75 23.77
N ASN A 502 -12.49 0.99 24.64
CA ASN A 502 -11.34 1.84 24.37
C ASN A 502 -10.11 0.98 24.09
N TRP A 503 -9.54 1.15 22.90
CA TRP A 503 -8.34 0.44 22.49
C TRP A 503 -7.25 1.42 22.06
N LEU A 504 -6.10 1.32 22.72
CA LEU A 504 -4.88 1.96 22.25
C LEU A 504 -4.19 0.99 21.30
N PHE A 505 -4.16 1.32 20.01
CA PHE A 505 -3.44 0.55 19.02
C PHE A 505 -2.04 1.15 18.81
N ILE A 506 -1.01 0.36 19.10
CA ILE A 506 0.38 0.70 18.77
C ILE A 506 0.76 -0.20 17.60
N PRO A 507 0.68 0.30 16.36
CA PRO A 507 0.88 -0.55 15.22
C PRO A 507 2.41 -0.74 15.06
N GLY A 508 2.89 -1.93 15.39
CA GLY A 508 4.30 -2.28 15.53
C GLY A 508 4.96 -2.75 14.24
N SER A 509 4.53 -2.22 13.10
CA SER A 509 5.12 -2.51 11.79
C SER A 509 5.50 -1.21 11.08
N CYS A 510 6.57 -1.19 10.29
CA CYS A 510 7.03 0.04 9.65
C CYS A 510 6.10 0.51 8.54
N GLY A 511 5.36 1.59 8.79
CA GLY A 511 4.46 2.23 7.82
C GLY A 511 2.97 2.03 8.09
N SER A 512 2.60 1.29 9.14
CA SER A 512 1.22 1.08 9.57
C SER A 512 0.48 2.33 10.05
N ALA A 513 1.18 3.44 10.26
CA ALA A 513 0.59 4.72 10.66
C ALA A 513 -0.48 5.22 9.68
N GLY A 514 -0.39 4.91 8.39
CA GLY A 514 -1.36 5.38 7.40
C GLY A 514 -2.61 4.48 7.23
N SER A 515 -2.57 3.24 7.71
CA SER A 515 -3.76 2.39 7.81
C SER A 515 -4.78 2.86 8.87
N THR A 516 -4.37 3.78 9.75
CA THR A 516 -5.19 4.39 10.82
C THR A 516 -6.56 4.84 10.32
N ALA A 517 -6.60 5.45 9.13
CA ALA A 517 -7.85 5.91 8.56
C ALA A 517 -8.86 4.79 8.31
N ASP A 518 -8.40 3.62 7.86
CA ASP A 518 -9.27 2.48 7.59
C ASP A 518 -9.77 1.84 8.87
N TYR A 519 -8.90 1.68 9.88
CA TYR A 519 -9.30 1.17 11.18
C TYR A 519 -10.38 2.03 11.84
N MET A 520 -10.23 3.35 11.82
CA MET A 520 -11.23 4.25 12.41
C MET A 520 -12.57 4.19 11.65
N MET A 521 -12.52 4.23 10.32
CA MET A 521 -13.73 4.28 9.51
C MET A 521 -14.50 2.96 9.49
N GLN A 522 -13.83 1.81 9.63
CA GLN A 522 -14.50 0.51 9.74
C GLN A 522 -15.04 0.22 11.15
N ASN A 523 -14.61 0.96 12.17
CA ASN A 523 -14.99 0.73 13.57
C ASN A 523 -15.54 2.00 14.26
N PRO A 524 -16.60 2.64 13.72
CA PRO A 524 -17.10 3.93 14.20
C PRO A 524 -17.62 3.94 15.66
N LYS A 525 -17.96 2.77 16.23
CA LYS A 525 -18.42 2.58 17.61
C LYS A 525 -17.30 2.14 18.56
N THR A 526 -16.12 1.79 18.02
CA THR A 526 -14.94 1.47 18.83
C THR A 526 -14.14 2.74 19.08
N SER A 527 -13.82 3.02 20.34
CA SER A 527 -12.95 4.14 20.69
C SER A 527 -11.50 3.74 20.44
N LEU A 528 -11.05 3.87 19.19
CA LEU A 528 -9.68 3.61 18.80
C LEU A 528 -8.83 4.86 18.99
N SER A 529 -7.66 4.69 19.60
CA SER A 529 -6.60 5.71 19.65
C SER A 529 -5.31 5.08 19.15
N PHE A 530 -4.48 5.88 18.49
CA PHE A 530 -3.27 5.37 17.86
C PHE A 530 -2.05 6.02 18.48
N VAL A 531 -1.01 5.23 18.70
CA VAL A 531 0.34 5.75 18.93
C VAL A 531 1.20 5.20 17.83
N SER A 532 1.65 6.07 16.93
CA SER A 532 2.56 5.65 15.87
C SER A 532 3.89 6.38 16.00
N ASN A 533 4.98 5.66 15.85
CA ASN A 533 6.31 6.20 15.63
C ASN A 533 6.71 5.72 14.25
N THR A 534 7.33 6.54 13.43
CA THR A 534 7.82 6.04 12.13
C THR A 534 8.86 4.92 12.28
N SER A 535 9.39 4.72 13.50
CA SER A 535 10.27 3.63 13.91
C SER A 535 9.58 2.53 14.73
N THR A 536 8.24 2.49 14.87
CA THR A 536 7.56 1.44 15.68
C THR A 536 7.79 0.03 15.14
N GLY A 537 8.16 -0.15 13.87
CA GLY A 537 8.55 -1.48 13.38
C GLY A 537 9.90 -1.97 13.89
N ARG A 538 10.59 -1.22 14.76
CA ARG A 538 11.68 -1.74 15.61
C ARG A 538 11.06 -2.32 16.88
N GLY A 539 11.24 -3.62 17.09
CA GLY A 539 10.62 -4.32 18.22
C GLY A 539 10.96 -3.72 19.61
N GLN A 540 12.17 -3.18 19.76
CA GLN A 540 12.62 -2.51 20.99
C GLN A 540 11.82 -1.24 21.25
N VAL A 541 11.56 -0.44 20.20
CA VAL A 541 10.77 0.80 20.31
C VAL A 541 9.33 0.47 20.69
N THR A 542 8.72 -0.53 20.05
CA THR A 542 7.36 -0.96 20.41
C THR A 542 7.28 -1.47 21.86
N ASN A 543 8.23 -2.29 22.31
CA ASN A 543 8.25 -2.75 23.70
C ASN A 543 8.50 -1.61 24.70
N GLY A 544 9.36 -0.66 24.36
CA GLY A 544 9.58 0.56 25.13
C GLY A 544 8.29 1.36 25.29
N LEU A 545 7.58 1.62 24.19
CA LEU A 545 6.28 2.31 24.22
C LEU A 545 5.24 1.56 25.05
N VAL A 546 5.12 0.24 24.88
CA VAL A 546 4.22 -0.59 25.71
C VAL A 546 4.56 -0.46 27.19
N SER A 547 5.85 -0.52 27.54
CA SER A 547 6.32 -0.38 28.92
C SER A 547 5.95 1.00 29.50
N ILE A 548 6.15 2.06 28.73
CA ILE A 548 5.77 3.42 29.09
C ILE A 548 4.26 3.50 29.36
N PHE A 549 3.40 3.09 28.42
CA PHE A 549 1.95 3.22 28.58
C PHE A 549 1.36 2.34 29.68
N LEU A 550 1.93 1.16 29.92
CA LEU A 550 1.54 0.30 31.05
C LEU A 550 1.98 0.90 32.40
N GLY A 551 3.12 1.58 32.44
CA GLY A 551 3.69 2.21 33.64
C GLY A 551 2.99 3.50 34.09
N LEU A 552 2.18 4.13 33.23
CA LEU A 552 1.45 5.34 33.58
C LEU A 552 0.32 5.05 34.59
N GLU A 553 0.36 5.73 35.73
CA GLU A 553 -0.65 5.61 36.80
C GLU A 553 -1.66 6.77 36.82
N LYS A 554 -1.30 7.90 36.21
CA LYS A 554 -2.10 9.12 36.19
C LYS A 554 -2.28 9.63 34.77
N LYS A 555 -3.30 10.47 34.59
CA LYS A 555 -3.54 11.19 33.34
C LYS A 555 -2.32 12.07 33.03
N VAL A 556 -1.80 11.98 31.82
CA VAL A 556 -0.59 12.68 31.39
C VAL A 556 -0.86 13.42 30.07
N GLU A 557 -0.27 14.60 29.92
CA GLU A 557 -0.21 15.28 28.61
C GLU A 557 0.76 14.54 27.70
N PHE A 558 0.40 14.38 26.43
CA PHE A 558 1.22 13.65 25.47
C PHE A 558 2.57 14.33 25.24
N GLU A 559 2.62 15.66 25.20
CA GLU A 559 3.90 16.39 25.09
C GLU A 559 4.81 16.14 26.31
N THR A 560 4.23 16.06 27.51
CA THR A 560 4.97 15.65 28.71
C THR A 560 5.46 14.21 28.59
N LEU A 561 4.60 13.30 28.11
CA LEU A 561 4.97 11.91 27.89
C LEU A 561 6.13 11.78 26.88
N LYS A 562 6.10 12.54 25.78
CA LYS A 562 7.18 12.60 24.78
C LYS A 562 8.48 13.07 25.42
N ALA A 563 8.44 14.18 26.15
CA ALA A 563 9.62 14.74 26.81
C ALA A 563 10.23 13.73 27.80
N ASP A 564 9.40 13.16 28.69
CA ASP A 564 9.83 12.22 29.73
C ASP A 564 10.34 10.89 29.15
N SER A 565 9.79 10.47 27.99
CA SER A 565 10.15 9.20 27.34
C SER A 565 11.23 9.34 26.28
N SER A 566 11.70 10.55 25.99
CA SER A 566 12.59 10.85 24.86
C SER A 566 13.87 10.03 24.90
N GLU A 567 14.52 9.98 26.07
CA GLU A 567 15.77 9.23 26.24
C GLU A 567 15.55 7.73 26.07
N ALA A 568 14.49 7.17 26.66
CA ALA A 568 14.15 5.75 26.53
C ALA A 568 13.83 5.36 25.07
N ILE A 569 13.08 6.20 24.36
CA ILE A 569 12.78 6.00 22.94
C ILE A 569 14.06 6.05 22.10
N ALA A 570 14.95 7.01 22.36
CA ALA A 570 16.22 7.15 21.66
C ALA A 570 17.19 5.99 21.93
N GLN A 571 17.28 5.51 23.18
CA GLN A 571 18.09 4.35 23.56
C GLN A 571 17.70 3.08 22.80
N HIS A 572 16.42 2.94 22.45
CA HIS A 572 15.90 1.83 21.65
C HIS A 572 15.94 2.09 20.14
N GLY A 573 16.64 3.15 19.71
CA GLY A 573 16.80 3.52 18.30
C GLY A 573 15.54 4.11 17.67
N GLY A 574 14.60 4.63 18.46
CA GLY A 574 13.48 5.41 17.98
C GLY A 574 13.81 6.90 17.91
N ASN A 575 12.98 7.67 17.20
CA ASN A 575 13.03 9.12 17.22
C ASN A 575 11.76 9.66 17.87
N VAL A 576 11.87 10.38 18.98
CA VAL A 576 10.71 10.94 19.68
C VAL A 576 9.93 11.96 18.83
N ASP A 577 10.62 12.65 17.93
CA ASP A 577 10.01 13.67 17.07
C ASP A 577 9.03 13.05 16.08
N THR A 578 9.20 11.77 15.75
CA THR A 578 8.31 11.03 14.86
C THR A 578 7.19 10.28 15.59
N LEU A 579 7.13 10.38 16.93
CA LEU A 579 6.03 9.86 17.72
C LEU A 579 4.81 10.76 17.57
N THR A 580 3.70 10.16 17.16
CA THR A 580 2.40 10.79 16.95
C THR A 580 1.35 10.10 17.82
N PHE A 581 0.52 10.91 18.45
CA PHE A 581 -0.66 10.50 19.19
C PHE A 581 -1.73 11.53 18.93
N ALA A 582 -2.96 11.08 18.66
CA ALA A 582 -4.06 11.97 18.31
C ALA A 582 -3.66 12.94 17.20
N SER A 583 -3.18 12.40 16.07
CA SER A 583 -2.80 13.20 14.91
C SER A 583 -3.97 14.06 14.39
N GLN A 584 -3.69 15.13 13.63
CA GLN A 584 -4.75 15.98 13.05
C GLN A 584 -5.68 15.15 12.14
N GLY A 585 -5.14 14.16 11.44
CA GLY A 585 -5.91 13.18 10.69
C GLY A 585 -6.86 12.36 11.56
N GLU A 586 -6.42 11.86 12.72
CA GLU A 586 -7.31 11.18 13.67
C GLU A 586 -8.42 12.12 14.17
N MET A 587 -8.08 13.37 14.49
CA MET A 587 -9.06 14.37 14.94
C MET A 587 -10.09 14.69 13.86
N LEU A 588 -9.67 14.81 12.60
CA LEU A 588 -10.54 14.97 11.44
C LEU A 588 -11.50 13.79 11.32
N LEU A 589 -10.99 12.55 11.38
CA LEU A 589 -11.84 11.36 11.25
C LEU A 589 -12.82 11.24 12.42
N ARG A 590 -12.43 11.58 13.65
CA ARG A 590 -13.37 11.68 14.78
C ARG A 590 -14.47 12.71 14.51
N TYR A 591 -14.12 13.88 13.99
CA TYR A 591 -15.10 14.91 13.65
C TYR A 591 -16.09 14.42 12.58
N VAL A 592 -15.57 13.74 11.54
CA VAL A 592 -16.37 13.12 10.48
C VAL A 592 -17.34 12.07 11.06
N LEU A 593 -16.86 11.20 11.94
CA LEU A 593 -17.66 10.13 12.55
C LEU A 593 -18.69 10.65 13.57
N MET A 594 -18.41 11.78 14.23
CA MET A 594 -19.34 12.41 15.19
C MET A 594 -20.55 13.08 14.51
N GLY A 595 -20.40 13.53 13.27
CA GLY A 595 -21.47 14.21 12.52
C GLY A 595 -22.15 13.35 11.45
N GLY A 596 -21.77 12.08 11.35
CA GLY A 596 -22.33 11.08 10.43
C GLY A 596 -23.56 10.37 10.96
#